data_AF-A0A8J4WFH6-F1
#
_entry.id   AF-A0A8J4WFH6-F1
#
_cell.length_a   1.000
_cell.length_b   1.000
_cell.length_c   1.000
_cell.angle_alpha   90.00
_cell.angle_beta   90.00
_cell.angle_gamma   90.00
#
_symmetry.space_group_name_H-M   'P 1'
#
loop_
_entity.id
_entity.type
_entity.pdbx_description
1 polymer ?
#
loop_
_entity_poly.entity_id
_entity_poly.type
_entity_poly.pdbx_seq_one_letter_code
_entity_poly.pdbx_strand_id
1 'polypeptide(L)'
;VTPQSVTNPPNASQNPCEAFDSLSAAIWWSVSQCASSVGCQTLLDPSAVPHPTAPVSQVALEETRRRLLSSILLVGGGACGFAGQCLKKWLVAGLTTKYSTATSHTNDYTGSRPPVDVIVQHDSSDAIAWCGARVVLTADSLNDMWITSTEWRKLGSRVLREKAPFLW
;
A
#
# COMPACT_ATOMS: atom_id res chain seq x y z
N VAL A 1 -18.11 35.10 -39.82
CA VAL A 1 -18.70 34.30 -38.71
C VAL A 1 -17.80 33.10 -38.50
N THR A 2 -16.88 33.21 -37.55
CA THR A 2 -15.93 32.16 -37.16
C THR A 2 -16.61 31.26 -36.13
N PRO A 3 -16.67 29.93 -36.29
CA PRO A 3 -17.24 29.08 -35.25
C PRO A 3 -16.19 28.80 -34.17
N GLN A 4 -16.59 29.04 -32.93
CA GLN A 4 -15.80 28.80 -31.73
C GLN A 4 -15.60 27.29 -31.51
N SER A 5 -14.35 26.88 -31.25
CA SER A 5 -14.06 25.52 -30.78
C SER A 5 -14.43 25.41 -29.30
N VAL A 6 -15.48 24.64 -29.01
CA VAL A 6 -15.86 24.27 -27.65
C VAL A 6 -14.80 23.31 -27.10
N THR A 7 -13.97 23.79 -26.18
CA THR A 7 -13.10 22.94 -25.36
C THR A 7 -13.94 22.27 -24.28
N ASN A 8 -14.21 20.97 -24.45
CA ASN A 8 -14.71 20.14 -23.35
C ASN A 8 -13.59 19.92 -22.32
N PRO A 9 -13.87 19.95 -21.01
CA PRO A 9 -12.89 19.63 -19.98
C PRO A 9 -12.55 18.13 -20.04
N PRO A 10 -11.31 17.72 -19.66
CA PRO A 10 -10.97 16.32 -19.59
C PRO A 10 -11.79 15.68 -18.46
N ASN A 11 -12.74 14.85 -18.87
CA ASN A 11 -13.51 13.98 -18.00
C ASN A 11 -12.53 13.03 -17.30
N ALA A 12 -12.36 13.21 -15.99
CA ALA A 12 -11.56 12.31 -15.15
C ALA A 12 -12.31 10.98 -14.94
N SER A 13 -12.36 10.17 -16.00
CA SER A 13 -12.65 8.75 -15.91
C SER A 13 -11.40 8.01 -16.40
N GLN A 14 -10.34 8.04 -15.58
CA GLN A 14 -9.13 7.27 -15.85
C GLN A 14 -9.44 5.78 -15.70
N ASN A 15 -9.37 5.07 -16.83
CA ASN A 15 -9.52 3.63 -16.92
C ASN A 15 -8.42 2.91 -16.11
N PRO A 16 -8.71 1.80 -15.41
CA PRO A 16 -7.76 1.10 -14.54
C PRO A 16 -6.66 0.29 -15.27
N CYS A 17 -6.27 0.69 -16.49
CA CYS A 17 -5.25 0.03 -17.30
C CYS A 17 -4.24 1.02 -17.91
N GLU A 18 -3.90 2.10 -17.20
CA GLU A 18 -2.60 2.75 -17.46
C GLU A 18 -1.50 1.84 -16.89
N ALA A 19 -0.81 1.12 -17.76
CA ALA A 19 0.38 0.38 -17.38
C ALA A 19 1.39 1.38 -16.81
N PHE A 20 1.79 1.20 -15.54
CA PHE A 20 2.80 2.07 -14.93
C PHE A 20 4.11 2.03 -15.74
N ASP A 21 4.70 3.20 -15.99
CA ASP A 21 5.96 3.32 -16.73
C ASP A 21 7.14 2.59 -16.05
N SER A 22 7.04 2.34 -14.75
CA SER A 22 8.07 1.65 -13.98
C SER A 22 7.50 1.09 -12.67
N LEU A 23 8.17 0.07 -12.13
CA LEU A 23 7.82 -0.49 -10.82
C LEU A 23 7.93 0.54 -9.68
N SER A 24 8.90 1.45 -9.72
CA SER A 24 9.01 2.54 -8.74
C SER A 24 7.84 3.52 -8.82
N ALA A 25 7.30 3.79 -10.02
CA ALA A 25 6.09 4.59 -10.20
C ALA A 25 4.85 3.87 -9.65
N ALA A 26 4.72 2.56 -9.91
CA ALA A 26 3.64 1.74 -9.37
C ALA A 26 3.65 1.74 -7.83
N ILE A 27 4.82 1.48 -7.22
CA ILE A 27 4.97 1.47 -5.75
C ILE A 27 4.67 2.86 -5.18
N TRP A 28 5.20 3.93 -5.79
CA TRP A 28 4.92 5.31 -5.34
C TRP A 28 3.42 5.64 -5.37
N TRP A 29 2.73 5.24 -6.46
CA TRP A 29 1.29 5.41 -6.58
C TRP A 29 0.56 4.64 -5.49
N SER A 30 0.87 3.36 -5.28
CA SER A 30 0.26 2.54 -4.23
C SER A 30 0.45 3.12 -2.84
N VAL A 31 1.67 3.53 -2.49
CA VAL A 31 1.97 4.19 -1.21
C VAL A 31 1.16 5.46 -1.03
N SER A 32 1.02 6.26 -2.09
CA SER A 32 0.24 7.50 -2.04
C SER A 32 -1.25 7.23 -1.82
N GLN A 33 -1.81 6.22 -2.48
CA GLN A 33 -3.20 5.79 -2.27
C GLN A 33 -3.43 5.24 -0.86
N CYS A 34 -2.52 4.40 -0.36
CA CYS A 34 -2.60 3.86 1.00
C CYS A 34 -2.55 4.97 2.04
N ALA A 35 -1.64 5.94 1.89
CA ALA A 35 -1.55 7.08 2.79
C ALA A 35 -2.86 7.89 2.79
N SER A 36 -3.49 8.07 1.63
CA SER A 36 -4.79 8.74 1.51
C SER A 36 -5.94 7.93 2.13
N SER A 37 -5.94 6.60 2.01
CA SER A 37 -6.99 5.73 2.55
C SER A 37 -6.93 5.56 4.08
N VAL A 38 -5.72 5.46 4.65
CA VAL A 38 -5.52 5.34 6.11
C VAL A 38 -5.99 6.60 6.84
N GLY A 39 -5.86 7.78 6.20
CA GLY A 39 -6.44 9.03 6.71
C GLY A 39 -7.95 8.96 6.97
N CYS A 40 -8.68 8.07 6.29
CA CYS A 40 -10.12 7.89 6.47
C CYS A 40 -10.50 6.85 7.54
N GLN A 41 -9.59 5.94 7.95
CA GLN A 41 -9.90 4.86 8.89
C GLN A 41 -9.75 5.25 10.36
N THR A 42 -8.97 6.29 10.68
CA THR A 42 -8.83 6.81 12.07
C THR A 42 -10.12 7.42 12.63
N LEU A 43 -11.21 7.45 11.85
CA LEU A 43 -12.50 8.07 12.20
C LEU A 43 -13.60 7.07 12.58
N LEU A 44 -13.34 5.77 12.55
CA LEU A 44 -14.30 4.76 13.00
C LEU A 44 -14.13 4.45 14.49
N ASP A 45 -14.19 5.49 15.32
CA ASP A 45 -14.57 5.33 16.73
C ASP A 45 -16.10 5.53 16.81
N PRO A 46 -16.89 4.47 17.10
CA PRO A 46 -18.36 4.52 17.03
C PRO A 46 -19.02 5.41 18.09
N SER A 47 -18.26 6.08 18.95
CA SER A 47 -18.79 6.94 20.01
C SER A 47 -18.73 8.45 19.74
N ALA A 48 -18.22 8.90 18.58
CA ALA A 48 -18.09 10.32 18.27
C ALA A 48 -19.21 10.84 17.35
N VAL A 49 -19.90 11.87 17.83
CA VAL A 49 -20.94 12.67 17.14
C VAL A 49 -20.53 13.04 15.70
N PRO A 50 -21.45 13.08 14.72
CA PRO A 50 -21.14 13.42 13.33
C PRO A 50 -20.75 14.91 13.22
N HIS A 51 -19.46 15.20 13.37
CA HIS A 51 -18.89 16.46 12.95
C HIS A 51 -18.44 16.38 11.48
N PRO A 52 -18.51 17.51 10.74
CA PRO A 52 -18.19 17.54 9.32
C PRO A 52 -16.75 17.07 9.12
N THR A 53 -16.57 16.14 8.19
CA THR A 53 -15.31 15.57 7.70
C THR A 53 -14.13 16.54 7.86
N ALA A 54 -13.37 16.39 8.95
CA ALA A 54 -12.13 17.12 9.10
C ALA A 54 -11.17 16.67 8.00
N PRO A 55 -10.51 17.59 7.28
CA PRO A 55 -9.49 17.20 6.31
C PRO A 55 -8.41 16.40 7.02
N VAL A 56 -8.06 15.23 6.47
CA VAL A 56 -6.91 14.44 6.93
C VAL A 56 -5.73 15.39 7.03
N SER A 57 -5.15 15.53 8.23
CA SER A 57 -4.00 16.40 8.42
C SER A 57 -2.90 15.98 7.45
N GLN A 58 -2.42 16.93 6.65
CA GLN A 58 -1.33 16.71 5.69
C GLN A 58 -0.11 16.08 6.39
N VAL A 59 0.10 16.39 7.68
CA VAL A 59 1.13 15.77 8.52
C VAL A 59 0.92 14.25 8.69
N ALA A 60 -0.31 13.80 8.92
CA ALA A 60 -0.62 12.37 9.08
C ALA A 60 -0.46 11.59 7.77
N LEU A 61 -0.76 12.24 6.64
CA LEU A 61 -0.54 11.70 5.30
C LEU A 61 0.97 11.50 5.05
N GLU A 62 1.77 12.53 5.29
CA GLU A 62 3.23 12.47 5.12
C GLU A 62 3.87 11.45 6.07
N GLU A 63 3.40 11.38 7.32
CA GLU A 63 3.83 10.38 8.30
C GLU A 63 3.60 8.95 7.79
N THR A 64 2.40 8.67 7.31
CA THR A 64 2.04 7.33 6.82
C THR A 64 2.87 6.98 5.59
N ARG A 65 3.02 7.91 4.64
CA ARG A 65 3.89 7.74 3.47
C ARG A 65 5.34 7.45 3.89
N ARG A 66 5.88 8.20 4.85
CA ARG A 66 7.24 8.02 5.36
C ARG A 66 7.42 6.61 5.95
N ARG A 67 6.48 6.14 6.76
CA ARG A 67 6.50 4.80 7.35
C ARG A 67 6.50 3.70 6.29
N LEU A 68 5.60 3.80 5.30
CA LEU A 68 5.49 2.82 4.21
C LEU A 68 6.78 2.77 3.37
N LEU A 69 7.38 3.92 3.04
CA LEU A 69 8.63 3.96 2.28
C LEU A 69 9.83 3.44 3.07
N SER A 70 9.81 3.55 4.40
CA SER A 70 10.85 3.02 5.29
C SER A 70 10.78 1.52 5.56
N SER A 71 9.78 0.83 4.99
CA SER A 71 9.61 -0.60 5.21
C SER A 71 9.06 -1.27 3.96
N ILE A 72 9.89 -1.40 2.93
CA ILE A 72 9.54 -2.12 1.70
C ILE A 72 10.26 -3.46 1.71
N LEU A 73 9.52 -4.55 1.97
CA LEU A 73 10.06 -5.90 1.92
C LEU A 73 9.89 -6.50 0.52
N LEU A 74 10.99 -6.93 -0.10
CA LEU A 74 10.96 -7.69 -1.34
C LEU A 74 10.87 -9.19 -1.02
N VAL A 75 9.85 -9.85 -1.58
CA VAL A 75 9.55 -11.27 -1.37
C VAL A 75 9.43 -12.01 -2.71
N GLY A 76 9.58 -13.34 -2.66
CA GLY A 76 9.42 -14.23 -3.82
C GLY A 76 10.69 -14.42 -4.64
N GLY A 77 10.70 -15.43 -5.52
CA GLY A 77 11.92 -15.87 -6.22
C GLY A 77 12.65 -14.78 -7.02
N GLY A 78 11.92 -13.78 -7.55
CA GLY A 78 12.50 -12.64 -8.27
C GLY A 78 13.30 -11.67 -7.38
N ALA A 79 13.14 -11.75 -6.06
CA ALA A 79 13.87 -10.96 -5.08
C ALA A 79 15.10 -11.70 -4.50
N CYS A 80 15.40 -12.92 -4.97
CA CYS A 80 16.52 -13.71 -4.46
C CYS A 80 17.87 -13.34 -5.11
N GLY A 81 18.96 -13.52 -4.35
CA GLY A 81 20.33 -13.43 -4.85
C GLY A 81 20.71 -12.07 -5.43
N PHE A 82 21.59 -12.09 -6.44
CA PHE A 82 22.13 -10.87 -7.05
C PHE A 82 21.06 -10.00 -7.71
N ALA A 83 20.09 -10.62 -8.39
CA ALA A 83 18.99 -9.90 -9.04
C ALA A 83 18.16 -9.10 -8.02
N GLY A 84 17.86 -9.69 -6.86
CA GLY A 84 17.20 -8.99 -5.75
C GLY A 84 17.99 -7.79 -5.23
N GLN A 85 19.32 -7.91 -5.10
CA GLN A 85 20.18 -6.80 -4.66
C GLN A 85 20.23 -5.67 -5.70
N CYS A 86 20.27 -5.99 -6.99
CA CYS A 86 20.15 -5.00 -8.06
C CYS A 86 18.79 -4.29 -8.02
N LEU A 87 17.70 -5.06 -7.86
CA LEU A 87 16.35 -4.53 -7.76
C LEU A 87 16.20 -3.59 -6.55
N LYS A 88 16.74 -3.97 -5.38
CA LYS A 88 16.82 -3.11 -4.19
C LYS A 88 17.49 -1.78 -4.50
N LYS A 89 18.69 -1.78 -5.09
CA LYS A 89 19.42 -0.54 -5.40
C LYS A 89 18.65 0.34 -6.38
N TRP A 90 18.07 -0.26 -7.42
CA TRP A 90 17.28 0.45 -8.42
C TRP A 90 16.01 1.06 -7.83
N LEU A 91 15.29 0.31 -6.98
CA LEU A 91 14.10 0.79 -6.29
C LEU A 91 14.40 1.92 -5.31
N VAL A 92 15.46 1.78 -4.50
CA VAL A 92 15.88 2.84 -3.57
C VAL A 92 16.17 4.13 -4.32
N ALA A 93 16.92 4.07 -5.43
CA ALA A 93 17.20 5.25 -6.25
C ALA A 93 15.92 5.88 -6.83
N GLY A 94 15.08 5.06 -7.48
CA GLY A 94 13.86 5.53 -8.12
C GLY A 94 12.87 6.15 -7.13
N LEU A 95 12.61 5.48 -6.01
CA LEU A 95 11.68 5.96 -4.98
C LEU A 95 12.23 7.19 -4.24
N THR A 96 13.54 7.26 -4.03
CA THR A 96 14.17 8.45 -3.44
C THR A 96 13.95 9.68 -4.32
N THR A 97 14.17 9.57 -5.64
CA THR A 97 13.90 10.66 -6.58
C THR A 97 12.44 11.09 -6.53
N LYS A 98 11.50 10.13 -6.54
CA LYS A 98 10.06 10.44 -6.47
C LYS A 98 9.67 11.13 -5.17
N TYR A 99 10.19 10.64 -4.04
CA TYR A 99 9.98 11.26 -2.72
C TYR A 99 10.48 12.70 -2.69
N SER A 100 11.71 12.95 -3.13
CA SER A 100 12.27 14.30 -3.18
C SER A 100 11.47 15.24 -4.08
N THR A 101 10.99 14.79 -5.23
CA THR A 101 10.14 15.62 -6.11
C THR A 101 8.80 15.97 -5.49
N ALA A 102 8.21 15.07 -4.70
CA ALA A 102 6.93 15.31 -4.05
C ALA A 102 7.05 16.22 -2.82
N THR A 103 8.10 16.03 -2.02
CA THR A 103 8.36 16.80 -0.79
C THR A 103 9.02 18.16 -1.05
N SER A 104 9.59 18.40 -2.23
CA SER A 104 10.17 19.72 -2.58
C SER A 104 9.17 20.89 -2.52
N HIS A 105 7.87 20.62 -2.50
CA HIS A 105 6.82 21.63 -2.33
C HIS A 105 6.49 21.97 -0.87
N THR A 106 6.96 21.16 0.08
CA THR A 106 6.79 21.36 1.53
C THR A 106 8.16 21.67 2.12
N ASN A 107 8.37 22.94 2.47
CA ASN A 107 9.64 23.53 2.89
C ASN A 107 10.08 23.08 4.30
N ASP A 108 10.20 21.77 4.54
CA ASP A 108 10.67 21.24 5.81
C ASP A 108 12.19 21.05 5.78
N TYR A 109 12.87 22.05 6.33
CA TYR A 109 14.29 22.15 6.68
C TYR A 109 14.74 21.12 7.74
N THR A 110 14.31 19.87 7.63
CA THR A 110 14.96 18.80 8.39
C THR A 110 15.86 18.07 7.41
N GLY A 111 17.17 18.11 7.62
CA GLY A 111 18.19 17.41 6.81
C GLY A 111 18.10 15.88 6.93
N SER A 112 16.88 15.35 7.06
CA SER A 112 16.57 13.95 7.22
C SER A 112 16.72 13.27 5.87
N ARG A 113 17.57 12.24 5.84
CA ARG A 113 17.76 11.36 4.68
C ARG A 113 16.39 10.86 4.19
N PRO A 114 16.17 10.71 2.87
CA PRO A 114 14.96 10.10 2.33
C PRO A 114 14.69 8.78 3.06
N PRO A 115 13.46 8.55 3.54
CA PRO A 115 13.13 7.44 4.43
C PRO A 115 13.15 6.09 3.71
N VAL A 116 13.52 6.02 2.43
CA VAL A 116 13.35 4.84 1.59
C VAL A 116 14.29 3.73 2.04
N ASP A 117 13.72 2.65 2.57
CA ASP A 117 14.43 1.42 2.87
C ASP A 117 13.75 0.22 2.21
N VAL A 118 14.54 -0.51 1.42
CA VAL A 118 14.12 -1.70 0.69
C VAL A 118 14.89 -2.88 1.26
N ILE A 119 14.17 -3.81 1.86
CA ILE A 119 14.71 -4.97 2.56
C ILE A 119 14.66 -6.16 1.60
N VAL A 120 15.82 -6.80 1.42
CA VAL A 120 15.95 -8.06 0.68
C VAL A 120 16.54 -9.07 1.65
N GLN A 121 15.88 -10.19 1.82
CA GLN A 121 16.44 -11.28 2.61
C GLN A 121 17.53 -11.99 1.82
N HIS A 122 18.67 -12.23 2.48
CA HIS A 122 19.84 -12.84 1.87
C HIS A 122 19.60 -14.32 1.50
N ASP A 123 18.81 -15.03 2.32
CA ASP A 123 18.49 -16.44 2.16
C ASP A 123 17.05 -16.63 1.69
N SER A 124 16.83 -17.61 0.82
CA SER A 124 15.54 -18.12 0.30
C SER A 124 14.32 -17.22 0.58
N SER A 125 14.24 -16.07 -0.11
CA SER A 125 13.13 -15.11 0.05
C SER A 125 11.78 -15.66 -0.45
N ASP A 126 11.82 -16.78 -1.16
CA ASP A 126 10.69 -17.62 -1.56
C ASP A 126 9.96 -18.26 -0.38
N ALA A 127 10.61 -18.37 0.78
CA ALA A 127 10.03 -18.98 1.97
C ALA A 127 9.35 -17.98 2.92
N ILE A 128 9.54 -16.66 2.79
CA ILE A 128 9.08 -15.69 3.79
C ILE A 128 7.56 -15.73 3.99
N ALA A 129 6.81 -15.76 2.89
CA ALA A 129 5.35 -15.86 2.95
C ALA A 129 4.90 -17.16 3.63
N TRP A 130 5.59 -18.28 3.36
CA TRP A 130 5.33 -19.56 4.01
C TRP A 130 5.70 -19.56 5.49
N CYS A 131 6.79 -18.90 5.88
CA CYS A 131 7.16 -18.71 7.28
C CYS A 131 6.11 -17.88 8.01
N GLY A 132 5.61 -16.79 7.40
CA GLY A 132 4.51 -16.00 7.92
C GLY A 132 3.24 -16.84 8.11
N ALA A 133 2.88 -17.66 7.11
CA ALA A 133 1.75 -18.57 7.21
C ALA A 133 1.90 -19.55 8.39
N ARG A 134 3.10 -20.11 8.60
CA ARG A 134 3.36 -20.99 9.76
C ARG A 134 3.20 -20.27 11.10
N VAL A 135 3.63 -19.01 11.20
CA VAL A 135 3.42 -18.20 12.41
C VAL A 135 1.91 -17.98 12.63
N VAL A 136 1.16 -17.65 11.58
CA VAL A 136 -0.30 -17.49 11.66
C VAL A 136 -0.99 -18.78 12.11
N LEU A 137 -0.51 -19.96 11.70
CA LEU A 137 -1.06 -21.24 12.13
C LEU A 137 -0.91 -21.50 13.65
N THR A 138 -0.03 -20.75 14.33
CA THR A 138 0.15 -20.83 15.79
C THR A 138 -0.60 -19.73 16.56
N ALA A 139 -1.27 -18.81 15.86
CA ALA A 139 -2.02 -17.75 16.51
C ALA A 139 -3.34 -18.27 17.08
N ASP A 140 -3.68 -17.87 18.30
CA ASP A 140 -4.95 -18.26 18.95
C ASP A 140 -6.18 -17.84 18.13
N SER A 141 -6.07 -16.71 17.41
CA SER A 141 -7.11 -16.17 16.52
C SER A 141 -7.39 -17.05 15.30
N LEU A 142 -6.53 -18.01 14.96
CA LEU A 142 -6.77 -18.94 13.86
C LEU A 142 -8.03 -19.79 14.07
N ASN A 143 -8.38 -20.09 15.32
CA ASN A 143 -9.57 -20.87 15.63
C ASN A 143 -10.85 -20.19 15.11
N ASP A 144 -10.90 -18.86 15.15
CA ASP A 144 -12.02 -18.07 14.65
C ASP A 144 -12.02 -17.96 13.13
N MET A 145 -10.87 -18.17 12.48
CA MET A 145 -10.70 -18.10 11.03
C MET A 145 -10.90 -19.45 10.32
N TRP A 146 -10.87 -20.57 11.06
CA TRP A 146 -10.91 -21.90 10.46
C TRP A 146 -12.27 -22.20 9.84
N ILE A 147 -12.28 -22.58 8.56
CA ILE A 147 -13.50 -22.91 7.82
C ILE A 147 -13.67 -24.42 7.77
N THR A 148 -14.75 -24.92 8.35
CA THR A 148 -15.10 -26.34 8.33
C THR A 148 -15.86 -26.73 7.07
N SER A 149 -15.84 -28.01 6.73
CA SER A 149 -16.59 -28.54 5.57
C SER A 149 -18.10 -28.33 5.70
N THR A 150 -18.64 -28.40 6.93
CA THR A 150 -20.07 -28.20 7.20
C THR A 150 -20.47 -26.74 7.02
N GLU A 151 -19.66 -25.78 7.47
CA GLU A 151 -19.87 -24.34 7.23
C GLU A 151 -19.81 -24.03 5.74
N TRP A 152 -18.79 -24.52 5.03
CA TRP A 152 -18.64 -24.28 3.59
C TRP A 152 -19.82 -24.84 2.79
N ARG A 153 -20.32 -26.04 3.13
CA ARG A 153 -21.48 -26.62 2.43
C ARG A 153 -22.77 -25.84 2.66
N LYS A 154 -22.95 -25.23 3.85
CA LYS A 154 -24.15 -24.49 4.21
C LYS A 154 -24.14 -23.04 3.69
N LEU A 155 -23.01 -22.36 3.82
CA LEU A 155 -22.88 -20.91 3.56
C LEU A 155 -22.12 -20.58 2.28
N GLY A 156 -21.33 -21.53 1.76
CA GLY A 156 -20.44 -21.32 0.63
C GLY A 156 -19.46 -20.18 0.90
N SER A 157 -19.19 -19.37 -0.13
CA SER A 157 -18.30 -18.21 -0.05
C SER A 157 -18.76 -17.13 0.93
N ARG A 158 -20.01 -17.15 1.42
CA ARG A 158 -20.49 -16.16 2.40
C ARG A 158 -19.75 -16.25 3.73
N VAL A 159 -19.25 -17.44 4.10
CA VAL A 159 -18.47 -17.66 5.33
C VAL A 159 -17.20 -16.80 5.39
N LEU A 160 -16.66 -16.42 4.23
CA LEU A 160 -15.44 -15.59 4.16
C LEU A 160 -15.69 -14.17 4.67
N ARG A 161 -16.92 -13.65 4.62
CA ARG A 161 -17.27 -12.35 5.21
C ARG A 161 -17.14 -12.34 6.74
N GLU A 162 -17.24 -13.51 7.36
CA GLU A 162 -17.23 -13.66 8.82
C GLU A 162 -15.87 -14.17 9.33
N LYS A 163 -15.17 -15.03 8.56
CA LYS A 163 -13.97 -15.74 9.03
C LYS A 163 -12.67 -15.34 8.31
N ALA A 164 -12.71 -14.49 7.28
CA ALA A 164 -11.48 -14.02 6.65
C ALA A 164 -10.75 -12.98 7.54
N PRO A 165 -9.42 -13.02 7.64
CA PRO A 165 -8.64 -12.01 8.38
C PRO A 165 -8.58 -10.64 7.68
N PHE A 166 -9.25 -10.50 6.55
CA PHE A 166 -9.31 -9.29 5.74
C PHE A 166 -10.72 -9.12 5.20
N LEU A 167 -11.05 -7.90 4.75
CA LEU A 167 -12.35 -7.58 4.19
C LEU A 167 -12.57 -8.37 2.89
N TRP A 168 -13.62 -9.21 2.88
CA TRP A 168 -14.00 -10.10 1.76
C TRP A 168 -15.22 -9.60 1.00
#